data_AF-A0A7Y0Q5G2-F1
#
_entry.id   AF-A0A7Y0Q5G2-F1
#
_cell.length_a   1.000
_cell.length_b   1.000
_cell.length_c   1.000
_cell.angle_alpha   90.00
_cell.angle_beta   90.00
_cell.angle_gamma   90.00
#
_symmetry.space_group_name_H-M   'P 1'
#
loop_
_entity.id
_entity.type
_entity.pdbx_description
1 polymer ?
#
loop_
_entity_poly.entity_id
_entity_poly.type
_entity_poly.pdbx_seq_one_letter_code
_entity_poly.pdbx_strand_id
1 'polypeptide(L)'
;MSVTLLAYPFPHRFGYQPWRGLAVADARDVAVQKAYTVGRRAQARDYLDLHAVLTRGIVSLDDLMRLAQDTYRDAFSPRLFLQQLTYTQDLPDRDSALSLLVTPQSFDTITQDLTRQVQNWAAQRFRPPAPPTRGPRL
;
A
#
# COMPACT_ATOMS: atom_id res chain seq x y z
N MET A 1 4.74 3.64 -29.96
CA MET A 1 4.45 4.11 -28.58
C MET A 1 2.97 4.37 -28.52
N SER A 2 2.21 3.63 -27.71
CA SER A 2 0.77 3.87 -27.54
C SER A 2 0.54 4.72 -26.28
N VAL A 3 -0.38 5.68 -26.37
CA VAL A 3 -0.82 6.50 -25.24
C VAL A 3 -2.29 6.16 -25.00
N THR A 4 -2.64 5.86 -23.75
CA THR A 4 -4.03 5.60 -23.35
C THR A 4 -4.49 6.73 -22.44
N LEU A 5 -5.64 7.32 -22.75
CA LEU A 5 -6.31 8.31 -21.89
C LEU A 5 -7.38 7.58 -21.07
N LEU A 6 -7.21 7.56 -19.75
CA LEU A 6 -8.11 6.89 -18.83
C LEU A 6 -8.83 7.93 -17.97
N ALA A 7 -10.17 7.94 -18.02
CA ALA A 7 -10.97 8.69 -17.06
C ALA A 7 -11.08 7.90 -15.75
N TYR A 8 -10.60 8.49 -14.66
CA TYR A 8 -10.65 7.90 -13.33
C TYR A 8 -11.76 8.59 -12.51
N PRO A 9 -12.88 7.91 -12.21
CA PRO A 9 -14.10 8.57 -11.71
C PRO A 9 -14.13 8.81 -10.21
N PHE A 10 -13.00 8.65 -9.50
CA PHE A 10 -12.92 8.89 -8.06
C PHE A 10 -12.17 10.19 -7.78
N PRO A 11 -12.61 10.96 -6.77
CA PRO A 11 -11.97 12.22 -6.43
C PRO A 11 -10.56 12.00 -5.89
N HIS A 12 -9.67 12.94 -6.19
CA HIS A 12 -8.37 13.07 -5.53
C HIS A 12 -8.57 13.81 -4.22
N ARG A 13 -7.89 13.39 -3.16
CA ARG A 13 -8.02 14.00 -1.82
C ARG A 13 -6.97 15.06 -1.57
N PHE A 14 -5.86 15.01 -2.31
CA PHE A 14 -4.75 15.92 -2.17
C PHE A 14 -4.61 16.80 -3.41
N GLY A 15 -4.00 17.96 -3.24
CA GLY A 15 -3.75 18.89 -4.35
C GLY A 15 -2.78 18.28 -5.36
N TYR A 16 -3.07 18.49 -6.65
CA TYR A 16 -2.15 18.14 -7.72
C TYR A 16 -0.83 18.89 -7.59
N GLN A 17 0.26 18.20 -7.93
CA GLN A 17 1.60 18.73 -7.99
C GLN A 17 1.93 19.15 -9.43
N PRO A 18 2.31 20.40 -9.69
CA PRO A 18 2.73 20.82 -11.03
C PRO A 18 4.08 20.19 -11.38
N TRP A 19 4.17 19.53 -12.53
CA TRP A 19 5.42 18.99 -13.05
C TRP A 19 5.47 19.12 -14.57
N ARG A 20 6.43 19.91 -15.08
CA ARG A 20 6.63 20.14 -16.53
C ARG A 20 5.34 20.54 -17.28
N GLY A 21 4.52 21.38 -16.67
CA GLY A 21 3.24 21.83 -17.24
C GLY A 21 2.08 20.84 -17.09
N LEU A 22 2.30 19.69 -16.44
CA LEU A 22 1.26 18.70 -16.13
C LEU A 22 0.85 18.80 -14.66
N ALA A 23 -0.44 18.63 -14.40
CA ALA A 23 -0.97 18.42 -13.05
C ALA A 23 -0.81 16.94 -12.70
N VAL A 24 0.12 16.61 -11.80
CA VAL A 24 0.42 15.23 -11.38
C VAL A 24 -0.28 14.95 -10.06
N ALA A 25 -0.92 13.80 -9.95
CA ALA A 25 -1.58 13.39 -8.71
C ALA A 25 -0.58 13.29 -7.55
N ASP A 26 -1.02 13.62 -6.33
CA ASP A 26 -0.22 13.41 -5.13
C ASP A 26 0.11 11.92 -4.97
N ALA A 27 1.31 11.60 -4.50
CA ALA A 27 1.74 10.22 -4.31
C ALA A 27 0.82 9.42 -3.37
N ARG A 28 0.15 10.08 -2.43
CA ARG A 28 -0.84 9.46 -1.53
C ARG A 28 -2.11 9.05 -2.27
N ASP A 29 -2.60 9.87 -3.20
CA ASP A 29 -3.73 9.49 -4.05
C ASP A 29 -3.36 8.34 -4.99
N VAL A 30 -2.14 8.34 -5.53
CA VAL A 30 -1.61 7.22 -6.32
C VAL A 30 -1.53 5.95 -5.48
N ALA A 31 -1.05 6.03 -4.24
CA ALA A 31 -1.00 4.89 -3.32
C ALA A 31 -2.39 4.30 -3.04
N VAL A 32 -3.40 5.15 -2.83
CA VAL A 32 -4.81 4.73 -2.66
C VAL A 32 -5.32 3.97 -3.89
N GLN A 33 -5.01 4.45 -5.10
CA GLN A 33 -5.34 3.76 -6.35
C GLN A 33 -4.67 2.38 -6.45
N LYS A 34 -3.41 2.27 -6.01
CA LYS A 34 -2.67 1.01 -6.00
C LYS A 34 -3.27 0.02 -5.00
N ALA A 35 -3.60 0.47 -3.79
CA ALA A 35 -4.24 -0.37 -2.78
C ALA A 35 -5.55 -0.98 -3.28
N TYR A 36 -6.37 -0.20 -3.98
CA TYR A 36 -7.59 -0.69 -4.61
C TYR A 36 -7.34 -1.64 -5.78
N THR A 37 -6.30 -1.38 -6.58
CA THR A 37 -5.94 -2.23 -7.73
C THR A 37 -5.44 -3.60 -7.30
N VAL A 38 -4.63 -3.70 -6.24
CA VAL A 38 -4.15 -4.99 -5.69
C VAL A 38 -5.33 -5.91 -5.33
N GLY A 39 -6.42 -5.33 -4.82
CA GLY A 39 -7.70 -6.02 -4.56
C GLY A 39 -8.32 -6.76 -5.74
N ARG A 40 -7.97 -6.37 -6.98
CA ARG A 40 -8.74 -6.72 -8.19
C ARG A 40 -7.87 -7.30 -9.29
N ARG A 41 -6.73 -6.65 -9.57
CA ARG A 41 -5.79 -7.01 -10.63
C ARG A 41 -4.37 -6.61 -10.20
N ALA A 42 -3.84 -7.37 -9.26
CA ALA A 42 -2.47 -7.22 -8.80
C ALA A 42 -1.47 -7.40 -9.97
N GLN A 43 -0.53 -6.46 -10.11
CA GLN A 43 0.65 -6.59 -10.96
C GLN A 43 1.91 -6.38 -10.11
N ALA A 44 3.04 -6.96 -10.52
CA ALA A 44 4.32 -6.82 -9.82
C ALA A 44 4.67 -5.35 -9.49
N ARG A 45 4.48 -4.44 -10.45
CA ARG A 45 4.74 -3.00 -10.28
C ARG A 45 3.92 -2.34 -9.17
N ASP A 46 2.69 -2.82 -8.92
CA ASP A 46 1.82 -2.20 -7.91
C ASP A 46 2.37 -2.45 -6.49
N TYR A 47 3.04 -3.59 -6.29
CA TYR A 47 3.71 -3.91 -5.04
C TYR A 47 5.01 -3.11 -4.87
N LEU A 48 5.73 -2.82 -5.95
CA LEU A 48 6.90 -1.93 -5.91
C LEU A 48 6.49 -0.51 -5.50
N ASP A 49 5.42 0.01 -6.11
CA ASP A 49 4.88 1.33 -5.79
C ASP A 49 4.43 1.41 -4.33
N LEU A 50 3.66 0.41 -3.87
CA LEU A 50 3.18 0.33 -2.48
C LEU A 50 4.34 0.18 -1.48
N HIS A 51 5.33 -0.67 -1.77
CA HIS A 51 6.53 -0.80 -0.95
C HIS A 51 7.28 0.53 -0.84
N ALA A 52 7.47 1.25 -1.95
CA ALA A 52 8.17 2.52 -1.97
C ALA A 52 7.46 3.60 -1.15
N VAL A 53 6.14 3.78 -1.29
CA VAL A 53 5.40 4.82 -0.55
C VAL A 53 5.33 4.51 0.95
N LEU A 54 5.19 3.23 1.31
CA LEU A 54 5.10 2.81 2.69
C LEU A 54 6.46 2.87 3.41
N THR A 55 7.53 2.36 2.80
CA THR A 55 8.88 2.37 3.40
C THR A 55 9.48 3.77 3.51
N ARG A 56 9.13 4.68 2.60
CA ARG A 56 9.54 6.10 2.66
C ARG A 56 8.66 6.95 3.58
N GLY A 57 7.61 6.37 4.19
CA GLY A 57 6.71 7.10 5.07
C GLY A 57 5.87 8.17 4.37
N ILE A 58 5.64 8.06 3.05
CA ILE A 58 4.77 8.98 2.29
C ILE A 58 3.32 8.86 2.78
N VAL A 59 2.91 7.64 3.13
CA VAL A 59 1.62 7.33 3.73
C VAL A 59 1.80 6.18 4.72
N SER A 60 1.11 6.22 5.86
CA SER A 60 1.09 5.08 6.78
C SER A 60 0.16 3.98 6.26
N LEU A 61 0.38 2.72 6.67
CA LEU A 61 -0.52 1.62 6.30
C LEU A 61 -1.95 1.87 6.80
N ASP A 62 -2.10 2.47 7.98
CA ASP A 62 -3.40 2.83 8.58
C ASP A 62 -4.12 3.90 7.75
N ASP A 63 -3.42 5.00 7.42
CA ASP A 63 -3.96 6.06 6.57
C ASP A 63 -4.30 5.56 5.18
N LEU A 64 -3.47 4.69 4.59
CA LEU A 64 -3.72 4.12 3.28
C LEU A 64 -5.03 3.34 3.26
N MET A 65 -5.25 2.45 4.25
CA MET A 65 -6.50 1.70 4.36
C MET A 65 -7.70 2.59 4.61
N ARG A 66 -7.56 3.58 5.50
CA ARG A 66 -8.64 4.55 5.78
C ARG A 66 -9.00 5.36 4.54
N LEU A 67 -8.02 5.91 3.84
CA LEU A 67 -8.23 6.71 2.63
C LEU A 67 -8.85 5.85 1.51
N ALA A 68 -8.40 4.62 1.33
CA ALA A 68 -8.98 3.68 0.37
C ALA A 68 -10.42 3.30 0.73
N GLN A 69 -10.68 2.99 2.01
CA GLN A 69 -12.03 2.70 2.49
C GLN A 69 -12.97 3.88 2.28
N ASP A 70 -12.53 5.11 2.57
CA ASP A 70 -13.37 6.27 2.36
C ASP A 70 -13.63 6.57 0.87
N THR A 71 -12.68 6.25 0.00
CA THR A 71 -12.73 6.56 -1.45
C THR A 71 -13.57 5.54 -2.21
N TYR A 72 -13.42 4.25 -1.90
CA TYR A 72 -14.09 3.16 -2.64
C TYR A 72 -15.25 2.52 -1.87
N ARG A 73 -15.43 2.89 -0.59
CA ARG A 73 -16.51 2.39 0.27
C ARG A 73 -16.50 0.86 0.26
N ASP A 74 -17.65 0.24 0.06
CA ASP A 74 -17.81 -1.22 0.11
C ASP A 74 -17.05 -1.96 -1.01
N ALA A 75 -16.54 -1.24 -2.02
CA ALA A 75 -15.70 -1.83 -3.07
C ALA A 75 -14.25 -2.09 -2.61
N PHE A 76 -13.85 -1.60 -1.42
CA PHE A 76 -12.55 -1.89 -0.81
C PHE A 76 -12.73 -2.68 0.48
N SER A 77 -11.90 -3.72 0.65
CA SER A 77 -11.86 -4.53 1.86
C SER A 77 -10.46 -4.45 2.48
N PRO A 78 -10.30 -3.79 3.63
CA PRO A 78 -9.01 -3.68 4.31
C PRO A 78 -8.43 -5.06 4.64
N ARG A 79 -9.28 -6.01 5.03
CA ARG A 79 -8.87 -7.39 5.33
C ARG A 79 -8.27 -8.09 4.11
N LEU A 80 -8.95 -8.03 2.95
CA LEU A 80 -8.46 -8.65 1.72
C LEU A 80 -7.18 -7.97 1.24
N PHE A 81 -7.13 -6.64 1.30
CA PHE A 81 -5.95 -5.87 0.96
C PHE A 81 -4.73 -6.30 1.79
N LEU A 82 -4.86 -6.38 3.12
CA LEU A 82 -3.76 -6.82 4.00
C LEU A 82 -3.30 -8.26 3.68
N GLN A 83 -4.24 -9.17 3.43
CA GLN A 83 -3.91 -10.55 3.05
C GLN A 83 -3.11 -10.60 1.73
N GLN A 84 -3.57 -9.87 0.72
CA GLN A 84 -2.90 -9.81 -0.58
C GLN A 84 -1.55 -9.10 -0.52
N LEU A 85 -1.42 -8.06 0.32
CA LEU A 85 -0.18 -7.30 0.46
C LEU A 85 0.99 -8.18 0.94
N THR A 86 0.70 -9.26 1.67
CA THR A 86 1.69 -10.23 2.16
C THR A 86 1.98 -11.39 1.20
N TYR A 87 1.34 -11.44 0.03
CA TYR A 87 1.49 -12.54 -0.91
C TYR A 87 1.86 -12.05 -2.32
N THR A 88 3.08 -12.35 -2.76
CA THR A 88 3.64 -11.84 -4.03
C THR A 88 4.13 -12.93 -4.98
N GLN A 89 3.98 -14.21 -4.62
CA GLN A 89 4.62 -15.31 -5.34
C GLN A 89 4.13 -15.41 -6.79
N ASP A 90 2.82 -15.27 -6.98
CA ASP A 90 2.13 -15.44 -8.27
C ASP A 90 1.95 -14.13 -9.06
N LEU A 91 2.72 -13.08 -8.72
CA LEU A 91 2.61 -11.83 -9.46
C LEU A 91 3.18 -11.99 -10.88
N PRO A 92 2.44 -11.55 -11.93
CA PRO A 92 2.96 -11.55 -13.28
C PRO A 92 4.05 -10.48 -13.44
N ASP A 93 4.95 -10.68 -14.42
CA ASP A 93 5.93 -9.70 -14.88
C ASP A 93 6.91 -9.19 -13.81
N ARG A 94 7.26 -10.04 -12.82
CA ARG A 94 8.18 -9.69 -11.72
C ARG A 94 9.54 -9.17 -12.20
N ASP A 95 10.19 -9.87 -13.13
CA ASP A 95 11.51 -9.48 -13.63
C ASP A 95 11.46 -8.15 -14.39
N SER A 96 10.42 -7.97 -15.21
CA SER A 96 10.19 -6.70 -15.92
C SER A 96 9.98 -5.55 -14.93
N ALA A 97 9.20 -5.76 -13.86
CA ALA A 97 8.98 -4.74 -12.85
C ALA A 97 10.27 -4.37 -12.10
N LEU A 98 11.09 -5.37 -11.70
CA LEU A 98 12.37 -5.14 -11.03
C LEU A 98 13.36 -4.37 -11.92
N SER A 99 13.32 -4.58 -13.24
CA SER A 99 14.20 -3.86 -14.18
C SER A 99 13.98 -2.34 -14.23
N LEU A 100 12.83 -1.86 -13.74
CA LEU A 100 12.49 -0.44 -13.66
C LEU A 100 13.10 0.26 -12.44
N LEU A 101 13.61 -0.49 -11.47
CA LEU A 101 14.16 0.06 -10.25
C LEU A 101 15.60 0.53 -10.47
N VAL A 102 15.88 1.78 -10.07
CA VAL A 102 17.24 2.34 -10.07
C VAL A 102 18.13 1.61 -9.06
N THR A 103 17.57 1.25 -7.91
CA THR A 103 18.26 0.47 -6.88
C THR A 103 17.83 -0.99 -7.02
N PRO A 104 18.76 -1.94 -7.23
CA PRO A 104 18.43 -3.35 -7.30
C PRO A 104 17.71 -3.82 -6.05
N GLN A 105 16.64 -4.59 -6.23
CA GLN A 105 15.82 -5.20 -5.19
C GLN A 105 15.41 -6.61 -5.62
N SER A 106 14.94 -7.41 -4.68
CA SER A 106 14.28 -8.69 -4.95
C SER A 106 12.86 -8.67 -4.41
N PHE A 107 11.98 -9.42 -5.03
CA PHE A 107 10.63 -9.61 -4.51
C PHE A 107 10.64 -10.24 -3.11
N ASP A 108 11.65 -11.04 -2.76
CA ASP A 108 11.76 -11.60 -1.42
C ASP A 108 11.95 -10.49 -0.37
N THR A 109 12.84 -9.54 -0.63
CA THR A 109 13.05 -8.37 0.26
C THR A 109 11.79 -7.52 0.34
N ILE A 110 11.17 -7.21 -0.80
CA ILE A 110 9.94 -6.42 -0.86
C ILE A 110 8.83 -7.07 -0.04
N THR A 111 8.65 -8.38 -0.18
CA THR A 111 7.61 -9.14 0.54
C THR A 111 7.89 -9.23 2.02
N GLN A 112 9.15 -9.41 2.42
CA GLN A 112 9.54 -9.36 3.83
C GLN A 112 9.24 -8.01 4.46
N ASP A 113 9.54 -6.91 3.77
CA ASP A 113 9.28 -5.56 4.25
C ASP A 113 7.78 -5.27 4.38
N LEU A 114 6.99 -5.58 3.35
CA LEU A 114 5.54 -5.42 3.37
C LEU A 114 4.90 -6.28 4.48
N THR A 115 5.34 -7.53 4.63
CA THR A 115 4.90 -8.42 5.71
C THR A 115 5.21 -7.85 7.07
N ARG A 116 6.43 -7.30 7.26
CA ARG A 116 6.83 -6.65 8.51
C ARG A 116 5.95 -5.44 8.82
N GLN A 117 5.58 -4.64 7.83
CA GLN A 117 4.68 -3.50 8.04
C GLN A 117 3.29 -3.94 8.48
N VAL A 118 2.72 -4.98 7.85
CA VAL A 118 1.42 -5.55 8.26
C VAL A 118 1.49 -6.11 9.68
N GLN A 119 2.55 -6.84 10.03
CA GLN A 119 2.75 -7.38 11.37
C GLN A 119 2.88 -6.29 12.44
N ASN A 120 3.66 -5.23 12.15
CA ASN A 120 3.82 -4.10 13.05
C ASN A 120 2.50 -3.37 13.28
N TRP A 121 1.73 -3.13 12.22
CA TRP A 121 0.39 -2.54 12.32
C TRP A 121 -0.54 -3.41 13.16
N ALA A 122 -0.57 -4.72 12.93
CA ALA A 122 -1.40 -5.65 13.68
C ALA A 122 -1.02 -5.69 15.18
N ALA A 123 0.28 -5.72 15.49
CA ALA A 123 0.78 -5.73 16.86
C ALA A 123 0.38 -4.46 17.64
N GLN A 124 0.34 -3.30 16.97
CA GLN A 124 -0.10 -2.04 17.58
C GLN A 124 -1.61 -2.02 17.82
N ARG A 125 -2.41 -2.66 16.96
CA ARG A 125 -3.88 -2.62 17.02
C ARG A 125 -4.49 -3.68 17.93
N PHE A 126 -3.88 -4.87 17.98
CA PHE A 126 -4.42 -6.04 18.69
C PHE A 126 -3.59 -6.42 19.92
N ARG A 127 -2.80 -5.47 20.47
CA ARG A 127 -2.02 -5.72 21.69
C ARG A 127 -2.96 -6.21 22.81
N PRO A 128 -2.71 -7.38 23.41
CA PRO A 128 -3.52 -7.83 24.54
C PRO A 128 -3.41 -6.82 25.69
N PRO A 129 -4.48 -6.61 26.48
CA PRO A 129 -4.42 -5.74 27.64
C PRO A 129 -3.29 -6.19 28.57
N ALA A 130 -2.61 -5.23 29.19
CA ALA A 130 -1.56 -5.55 30.15
C ALA A 130 -2.10 -6.48 31.25
N PRO A 131 -1.35 -7.51 31.67
CA PRO A 131 -1.79 -8.38 32.75
C PRO A 131 -2.07 -7.54 34.00
N PRO A 132 -3.13 -7.84 34.77
CA PRO A 132 -3.43 -7.09 35.98
C PRO A 132 -2.22 -7.14 36.91
N THR A 133 -1.77 -5.96 37.36
CA THR A 133 -0.75 -5.83 38.38
C THR A 133 -1.25 -6.57 39.61
N ARG A 134 -0.60 -7.68 39.98
CA ARG A 134 -0.86 -8.31 41.29
C ARG A 134 -0.51 -7.27 42.34
N GLY A 135 -1.53 -6.66 42.94
CA GLY A 135 -1.37 -5.81 44.10
C GLY A 135 -0.62 -6.55 45.21
N PRO A 136 0.03 -5.84 46.14
CA PRO A 136 0.78 -6.47 47.21
C PRO A 136 -0.12 -7.45 47.95
N ARG A 137 0.36 -8.67 48.16
CA ARG A 137 -0.30 -9.61 49.07
C ARG A 137 -0.15 -9.03 50.47
N LEU A 138 -1.25 -8.55 51.04
CA LEU A 138 -1.38 -8.21 52.46
C LEU A 138 -1.34 -9.50 53.30
#